data_AF-A0AB39XN13-F1
#
_entry.id   AF-A0AB39XN13-F1
#
_cell.length_a   1.000
_cell.length_b   1.000
_cell.length_c   1.000
_cell.angle_alpha   90.00
_cell.angle_beta   90.00
_cell.angle_gamma   90.00
#
_symmetry.space_group_name_H-M   'P 1'
#
loop_
_entity.id
_entity.type
_entity.pdbx_description
1 polymer ?
#
loop_
_entity_poly.entity_id
_entity_poly.type
_entity_poly.pdbx_seq_one_letter_code
_entity_poly.pdbx_strand_id
1 'polypeptide(L)'
;MSATVVSLPPNSSSETTGFLRRMASMVSGRNREMLLRAAALIESLTQRAMTAERLFHKAQEESTRNAERHEAAELASDAMVGQIAALRTQLAEVTAAATAERTAFDTERGKLLGLMQDAESHIGKLTTELETLRASVDSFNETVVSVPIEVLRLARTQFDYLSGGFAHKGHVISQAMSEIGGFAIDQALAVKKQADKA
;
A
#
# COMPACT_ATOMS: atom_id res chain seq x y z
N MET A 1 44.20 14.41 36.05
CA MET A 1 45.21 14.66 37.10
C MET A 1 45.02 16.09 37.59
N SER A 2 44.46 16.26 38.80
CA SER A 2 44.22 17.58 39.39
C SER A 2 45.55 18.16 39.86
N ALA A 3 46.02 19.21 39.21
CA ALA A 3 47.11 20.00 39.75
C ALA A 3 46.60 20.68 41.02
N THR A 4 47.06 20.24 42.18
CA THR A 4 46.80 20.90 43.46
C THR A 4 47.43 22.29 43.38
N VAL A 5 46.61 23.31 43.09
CA VAL A 5 47.05 24.71 43.14
C VAL A 5 47.23 25.06 44.61
N VAL A 6 48.48 25.02 45.06
CA VAL A 6 48.88 25.51 46.37
C VAL A 6 48.60 27.00 46.40
N SER A 7 47.50 27.38 47.03
CA SER A 7 47.13 28.78 47.24
C SER A 7 48.19 29.39 48.14
N LEU A 8 48.92 30.40 47.63
CA LEU A 8 49.83 31.16 48.49
C LEU A 8 49.00 31.82 49.60
N PRO A 9 49.38 31.67 50.89
CA PRO A 9 48.65 32.28 51.98
C PRO A 9 48.67 33.80 51.80
N PRO A 10 47.52 34.49 51.92
CA PRO A 10 47.37 35.90 51.55
C PRO A 10 48.23 36.87 52.38
N ASN A 11 48.84 36.41 53.47
CA ASN A 11 49.51 37.25 54.46
C ASN A 11 51.04 37.21 54.41
N SER A 12 51.66 36.18 53.80
CA SER A 12 53.12 36.01 53.85
C SER A 12 53.88 37.05 53.02
N SER A 13 53.32 37.46 51.87
CA SER A 13 53.87 38.52 51.03
C SER A 13 53.69 39.92 51.64
N SER A 14 52.60 40.14 52.37
CA SER A 14 52.33 41.39 53.10
C SER A 14 53.31 41.60 54.26
N GLU A 15 53.60 40.54 55.02
CA GLU A 15 54.60 40.57 56.09
C GLU A 15 56.02 40.81 55.53
N THR A 16 56.36 40.16 54.42
CA THR A 16 57.67 40.29 53.76
C THR A 16 57.88 41.70 53.19
N THR A 17 56.90 42.24 52.47
CA THR A 17 56.97 43.61 51.93
C THR A 17 56.98 44.67 53.04
N GLY A 18 56.21 44.46 54.11
CA GLY A 18 56.23 45.30 55.31
C GLY A 18 57.58 45.28 56.03
N PHE A 19 58.22 44.11 56.13
CA PHE A 19 59.58 43.97 56.67
C PHE A 19 60.61 44.71 55.80
N LEU A 20 60.58 44.53 54.47
CA LEU A 20 61.48 45.22 53.55
C LEU A 20 61.33 46.74 53.63
N ARG A 21 60.10 47.25 53.77
CA ARG A 21 59.81 48.68 53.92
C ARG A 21 60.28 49.22 55.28
N ARG A 22 60.15 48.45 56.36
CA ARG A 22 60.72 48.76 57.69
C ARG A 22 62.26 48.79 57.66
N MET A 23 62.90 47.81 57.02
CA MET A 23 64.36 47.82 56.85
C MET A 23 64.84 48.99 56.01
N ALA A 24 64.12 49.33 54.93
CA ALA A 24 64.43 50.49 54.11
C ALA A 24 64.34 51.82 54.90
N SER A 25 63.53 51.89 55.96
CA SER A 25 63.44 53.08 56.82
C SER A 25 64.63 53.26 57.78
N MET A 26 65.40 52.18 58.04
CA MET A 26 66.56 52.17 58.94
C MET A 26 67.91 52.31 58.22
N VAL A 27 67.94 52.28 56.89
CA VAL A 27 69.16 52.29 56.06
C VAL A 27 69.13 53.50 55.10
N SER A 28 70.28 54.06 54.75
CA SER A 28 70.40 55.19 53.82
C SER A 28 71.03 54.81 52.47
N GLY A 29 70.87 55.67 51.46
CA GLY A 29 71.47 55.50 50.13
C GLY A 29 70.86 54.35 49.30
N ARG A 30 71.69 53.75 48.43
CA ARG A 30 71.29 52.77 47.40
C ARG A 30 70.59 51.52 47.95
N ASN A 31 70.92 51.10 49.17
CA ASN A 31 70.31 49.93 49.80
C ASN A 31 68.84 50.17 50.16
N ARG A 32 68.48 51.40 50.57
CA ARG A 32 67.09 51.80 50.83
C ARG A 32 66.25 51.72 49.55
N GLU A 33 66.75 52.26 48.44
CA GLU A 33 66.04 52.22 47.15
C GLU A 33 65.86 50.79 46.65
N MET A 34 66.87 49.95 46.79
CA MET A 34 66.79 48.54 46.39
C MET A 34 65.76 47.75 47.18
N LEU A 35 65.67 47.97 48.50
CA LEU A 35 64.66 47.34 49.36
C LEU A 35 63.23 47.81 49.03
N LEU A 36 63.05 49.10 48.74
CA LEU A 36 61.74 49.62 48.31
C LEU A 36 61.33 49.10 46.93
N ARG A 37 62.27 49.02 45.98
CA ARG A 37 62.03 48.42 44.65
C ARG A 37 61.69 46.93 44.77
N ALA A 38 62.40 46.19 45.61
CA ALA A 38 62.11 44.78 45.87
C ALA A 38 60.71 44.59 46.47
N ALA A 39 60.33 45.41 47.47
CA ALA A 39 58.99 45.35 48.05
C ALA A 39 57.89 45.63 47.01
N ALA A 40 58.06 46.68 46.19
CA ALA A 40 57.09 47.02 45.14
C ALA A 40 56.97 45.93 44.06
N LEU A 41 58.08 45.29 43.70
CA LEU A 41 58.10 44.20 42.73
C LEU A 41 57.41 42.95 43.27
N ILE A 42 57.65 42.59 44.54
CA ILE A 42 56.97 41.47 45.20
C ILE A 42 55.46 41.71 45.27
N GLU A 43 55.04 42.92 45.62
CA GLU A 43 53.62 43.31 45.68
C GLU A 43 52.94 43.21 44.30
N SER A 44 53.59 43.72 43.25
CA SER A 44 53.11 43.63 41.85
C SER A 44 53.01 42.18 41.36
N LEU A 45 54.04 41.36 41.61
CA LEU A 45 54.02 39.95 41.22
C LEU A 45 52.96 39.16 41.98
N THR A 46 52.75 39.46 43.27
CA THR A 46 51.70 38.83 44.09
C THR A 46 50.32 39.16 43.54
N GLN A 47 50.06 40.44 43.22
CA GLN A 47 48.78 40.86 42.64
C GLN A 47 48.53 40.19 41.29
N ARG A 48 49.57 40.09 40.45
CA ARG A 48 49.48 39.42 39.14
C ARG A 48 49.24 37.92 39.30
N ALA A 49 49.91 37.26 40.25
CA ALA A 49 49.72 35.84 40.54
C ALA A 49 48.29 35.55 41.01
N MET A 50 47.77 36.32 41.98
CA MET A 50 46.39 36.16 42.45
C MET A 50 45.36 36.37 41.33
N THR A 51 45.60 37.35 40.45
CA THR A 51 44.70 37.60 39.32
C THR A 51 44.74 36.45 38.31
N ALA A 52 45.94 35.95 38.00
CA ALA A 52 46.12 34.81 37.11
C ALA A 52 45.48 33.54 37.68
N GLU A 53 45.62 33.26 38.98
CA GLU A 53 44.99 32.13 39.64
C GLU A 53 43.46 32.20 39.56
N ARG A 54 42.85 33.36 39.85
CA ARG A 54 41.39 33.53 39.74
C ARG A 54 40.89 33.29 38.31
N LEU A 55 41.60 33.83 37.32
CA LEU A 55 41.25 33.62 35.91
C LEU A 55 41.40 32.15 35.51
N PHE A 56 42.44 31.47 35.98
CA PHE A 56 42.65 30.05 35.73
C PHE A 56 41.52 29.21 36.33
N HIS A 57 41.12 29.46 37.58
CA HIS A 57 40.01 28.75 38.22
C HIS A 57 38.70 28.96 37.45
N LYS A 58 38.40 30.20 37.05
CA LYS A 58 37.21 30.50 36.26
C LYS A 58 37.24 29.77 34.90
N ALA A 59 38.37 29.79 34.20
CA ALA A 59 38.52 29.09 32.93
C ALA A 59 38.41 27.56 33.09
N GLN A 60 38.90 27.02 34.20
CA GLN A 60 38.77 25.60 34.52
C GLN A 60 37.31 25.22 34.76
N GLU A 61 36.55 25.99 35.54
CA GLU A 61 35.12 25.76 35.74
C GLU A 61 34.30 25.87 34.44
N GLU A 62 34.64 26.84 33.59
CA GLU A 62 33.98 26.97 32.28
C GLU A 62 34.32 25.78 31.36
N SER A 63 35.57 25.31 31.39
CA SER A 63 36.01 24.13 30.65
C SER A 63 35.28 22.87 31.10
N THR A 64 35.12 22.64 32.40
CA THR A 64 34.37 21.48 32.91
C THR A 64 32.90 21.54 32.50
N ARG A 65 32.25 22.71 32.62
CA ARG A 65 30.86 22.90 32.18
C ARG A 65 30.70 22.69 30.67
N ASN A 66 31.67 23.12 29.87
CA ASN A 66 31.63 22.89 28.43
C ASN A 66 31.82 21.42 28.08
N ALA A 67 32.71 20.71 28.78
CA ALA A 67 32.89 19.26 28.59
C ALA A 67 31.58 18.50 28.87
N GLU A 68 30.90 18.80 29.98
CA GLU A 68 29.59 18.21 30.31
C GLU A 68 28.52 18.48 29.24
N ARG A 69 28.49 19.71 28.69
CA ARG A 69 27.56 20.07 27.61
C ARG A 69 27.87 19.33 26.31
N HIS A 70 29.15 19.17 25.99
CA HIS A 70 29.58 18.44 24.80
C HIS A 70 29.21 16.97 24.90
N GLU A 71 29.47 16.33 26.05
CA GLU A 71 29.07 14.94 26.30
C GLU A 71 27.54 14.76 26.18
N ALA A 72 26.76 15.64 26.79
CA ALA A 72 25.30 15.60 26.66
C ALA A 72 24.82 15.78 25.21
N ALA A 73 25.47 16.66 24.45
CA ALA A 73 25.15 16.89 23.04
C ALA A 73 25.54 15.70 22.15
N GLU A 74 26.67 15.04 22.41
CA GLU A 74 27.10 13.83 21.70
C GLU A 74 26.10 12.68 21.94
N LEU A 75 25.71 12.44 23.20
CA LEU A 75 24.70 11.43 23.52
C LEU A 75 23.35 11.71 22.84
N ALA A 76 22.91 12.98 22.82
CA ALA A 76 21.69 13.37 22.12
C ALA A 76 21.80 13.18 20.60
N SER A 77 22.95 13.50 20.01
CA SER A 77 23.24 13.29 18.59
C SER A 77 23.21 11.80 18.24
N ASP A 78 23.87 10.95 19.02
CA ASP A 78 23.89 9.50 18.81
C ASP A 78 22.49 8.90 18.91
N ALA A 79 21.68 9.36 19.88
CA ALA A 79 20.29 8.97 19.99
C ALA A 79 19.46 9.37 18.76
N MET A 80 19.64 10.59 18.24
CA MET A 80 18.97 11.05 17.02
C MET A 80 19.42 10.24 15.79
N VAL A 81 20.71 9.95 15.65
CA VAL A 81 21.24 9.11 14.58
C VAL A 81 20.63 7.71 14.63
N GLY A 82 20.51 7.13 15.83
CA GLY A 82 19.83 5.85 16.04
C GLY A 82 18.37 5.88 15.60
N GLN A 83 17.62 6.93 15.94
CA GLN A 83 16.23 7.10 15.52
C GLN A 83 16.11 7.25 13.99
N ILE A 84 17.00 8.02 13.36
CA ILE A 84 17.02 8.19 11.90
C ILE A 84 17.29 6.84 11.21
N ALA A 85 18.22 6.04 11.75
CA ALA A 85 18.51 4.71 11.21
C ALA A 85 17.27 3.80 11.32
N ALA A 86 16.60 3.78 12.48
CA ALA A 86 15.39 2.99 12.69
C ALA A 86 14.25 3.41 11.73
N LEU A 87 14.01 4.71 11.59
CA LEU A 87 12.99 5.24 10.66
C LEU A 87 13.30 4.91 9.21
N ARG A 88 14.58 4.94 8.80
CA ARG A 88 14.99 4.53 7.45
C ARG A 88 14.70 3.05 7.20
N THR A 89 14.96 2.18 8.18
CA THR A 89 14.61 0.75 8.09
C THR A 89 13.11 0.56 7.95
N GLN A 90 12.31 1.21 8.80
CA GLN A 90 10.85 1.14 8.71
C GLN A 90 10.31 1.64 7.37
N LEU A 91 10.87 2.72 6.84
CA LEU A 91 10.49 3.24 5.52
C LEU A 91 10.82 2.24 4.41
N ALA A 92 11.99 1.60 4.47
CA ALA A 92 12.37 0.57 3.51
C ALA A 92 11.43 -0.66 3.58
N GLU A 93 11.08 -1.11 4.78
CA GLU A 93 10.14 -2.22 5.00
C GLU A 93 8.74 -1.91 4.47
N VAL A 94 8.19 -0.74 4.82
CA VAL A 94 6.86 -0.31 4.33
C VAL A 94 6.86 -0.15 2.81
N THR A 95 7.93 0.40 2.24
CA THR A 95 8.05 0.55 0.79
C THR A 95 8.11 -0.82 0.11
N ALA A 96 8.90 -1.76 0.64
CA ALA A 96 8.97 -3.11 0.12
C ALA A 96 7.60 -3.83 0.21
N ALA A 97 6.92 -3.75 1.36
CA ALA A 97 5.58 -4.31 1.54
C ALA A 97 4.57 -3.71 0.55
N ALA A 98 4.54 -2.39 0.40
CA ALA A 98 3.63 -1.72 -0.54
C ALA A 98 3.90 -2.13 -1.99
N THR A 99 5.17 -2.29 -2.38
CA THR A 99 5.50 -2.78 -3.74
C THR A 99 5.06 -4.23 -3.95
N ALA A 100 5.19 -5.10 -2.93
CA ALA A 100 4.75 -6.49 -2.99
C ALA A 100 3.21 -6.60 -3.05
N GLU A 101 2.49 -5.80 -2.27
CA GLU A 101 1.03 -5.76 -2.35
C GLU A 101 0.54 -5.27 -3.71
N ARG A 102 1.20 -4.26 -4.28
CA ARG A 102 0.86 -3.74 -5.60
C ARG A 102 1.07 -4.78 -6.70
N THR A 103 2.18 -5.51 -6.68
CA THR A 103 2.43 -6.57 -7.68
C THR A 103 1.46 -7.74 -7.53
N ALA A 104 1.11 -8.12 -6.30
CA ALA A 104 0.09 -9.12 -6.03
C ALA A 104 -1.29 -8.68 -6.55
N PHE A 105 -1.68 -7.43 -6.27
CA PHE A 105 -2.92 -6.84 -6.77
C PHE A 105 -2.96 -6.78 -8.30
N ASP A 106 -1.90 -6.32 -8.94
CA ASP A 106 -1.82 -6.26 -10.40
C ASP A 106 -1.89 -7.66 -11.03
N THR A 107 -1.31 -8.67 -10.37
CA THR A 107 -1.41 -10.08 -10.80
C THR A 107 -2.85 -10.59 -10.73
N GLU A 108 -3.55 -10.32 -9.61
CA GLU A 108 -4.94 -10.75 -9.45
C GLU A 108 -5.89 -10.02 -10.40
N ARG A 109 -5.68 -8.71 -10.61
CA ARG A 109 -6.39 -7.93 -11.62
C ARG A 109 -6.17 -8.51 -13.02
N GLY A 110 -4.96 -8.94 -13.35
CA GLY A 110 -4.66 -9.60 -14.61
C GLY A 110 -5.44 -10.89 -14.81
N LYS A 111 -5.54 -11.74 -13.79
CA LYS A 111 -6.34 -12.98 -13.84
C LYS A 111 -7.83 -12.68 -14.05
N LEU A 112 -8.38 -11.71 -13.31
CA LEU A 112 -9.79 -11.33 -13.44
C LEU A 112 -10.09 -10.80 -14.85
N LEU A 113 -9.22 -9.98 -15.42
CA LEU A 113 -9.38 -9.51 -16.80
C LEU A 113 -9.35 -10.66 -17.81
N GLY A 114 -8.47 -11.66 -17.62
CA GLY A 114 -8.45 -12.87 -18.45
C GLY A 114 -9.76 -13.64 -18.37
N LEU A 115 -10.27 -13.88 -17.15
CA LEU A 115 -11.56 -14.57 -16.96
C LEU A 115 -12.74 -13.81 -17.57
N MET A 116 -12.73 -12.47 -17.50
CA MET A 116 -13.76 -11.64 -18.14
C MET A 116 -13.72 -11.76 -19.66
N GLN A 117 -12.53 -11.71 -20.27
CA GLN A 117 -12.37 -11.88 -21.71
C GLN A 117 -12.81 -13.27 -22.18
N ASP A 118 -12.46 -14.31 -21.42
CA ASP A 118 -12.91 -15.68 -21.70
C ASP A 118 -14.44 -15.79 -21.63
N ALA A 119 -15.05 -15.21 -20.59
CA ALA A 119 -16.51 -15.17 -20.44
C ALA A 119 -17.20 -14.39 -21.57
N GLU A 120 -16.67 -13.22 -21.95
CA GLU A 120 -17.17 -12.43 -23.09
C GLU A 120 -17.10 -13.23 -24.39
N SER A 121 -15.99 -13.93 -24.63
CA SER A 121 -15.84 -14.79 -25.82
C SER A 121 -16.84 -15.95 -25.82
N HIS A 122 -17.12 -16.52 -24.66
CA HIS A 122 -18.07 -17.62 -24.51
C HIS A 122 -19.50 -17.15 -24.73
N ILE A 123 -19.88 -15.99 -24.19
CA ILE A 123 -21.17 -15.34 -24.45
C ILE A 123 -21.33 -15.06 -25.95
N GLY A 124 -20.28 -14.55 -26.61
CA GLY A 124 -20.29 -14.33 -28.05
C GLY A 124 -20.59 -15.60 -28.84
N LYS A 125 -19.92 -16.72 -28.51
CA LYS A 125 -20.18 -18.04 -29.11
C LYS A 125 -21.61 -18.51 -28.89
N LEU A 126 -22.08 -18.50 -27.64
CA LEU A 126 -23.45 -18.91 -27.31
C LEU A 126 -24.50 -18.04 -28.04
N THR A 127 -24.23 -16.74 -28.20
CA THR A 127 -25.11 -15.84 -28.95
C THR A 127 -25.18 -16.24 -30.43
N THR A 128 -24.04 -16.59 -31.04
CA THR A 128 -24.03 -17.08 -32.43
C THR A 128 -24.69 -18.45 -32.59
N GLU A 129 -24.53 -19.34 -31.61
CA GLU A 129 -25.20 -20.65 -31.60
C GLU A 129 -26.72 -20.50 -31.46
N LEU A 130 -27.19 -19.59 -30.60
CA LEU A 130 -28.61 -19.28 -30.48
C LEU A 130 -29.20 -18.67 -31.75
N GLU A 131 -28.47 -17.77 -32.41
CA GLU A 131 -28.93 -17.16 -33.65
C GLU A 131 -29.02 -18.17 -34.79
N THR A 132 -28.04 -19.09 -34.90
CA THR A 132 -28.09 -20.17 -35.90
C THR A 132 -29.22 -21.15 -35.61
N LEU A 133 -29.44 -21.51 -34.34
CA LEU A 133 -30.57 -22.35 -33.94
C LEU A 133 -31.91 -21.68 -34.26
N ARG A 134 -32.03 -20.38 -33.97
CA ARG A 134 -33.24 -19.61 -34.28
C ARG A 134 -33.52 -19.58 -35.77
N ALA A 135 -32.52 -19.29 -36.60
CA ALA A 135 -32.64 -19.33 -38.05
C ALA A 135 -33.07 -20.72 -38.57
N SER A 136 -32.54 -21.80 -37.97
CA SER A 136 -32.94 -23.17 -38.30
C SER A 136 -34.40 -23.45 -37.94
N VAL A 137 -34.88 -22.97 -36.79
CA VAL A 137 -36.28 -23.13 -36.37
C VAL A 137 -37.22 -22.31 -37.25
N ASP A 138 -36.83 -21.09 -37.61
CA ASP A 138 -37.61 -20.23 -38.51
C ASP A 138 -37.73 -20.86 -39.90
N SER A 139 -36.62 -21.38 -40.45
CA SER A 139 -36.63 -22.13 -41.71
C SER A 139 -37.50 -23.39 -41.65
N PHE A 140 -37.44 -24.14 -40.53
CA PHE A 140 -38.33 -25.28 -40.33
C PHE A 140 -39.81 -24.86 -40.33
N ASN A 141 -40.15 -23.79 -39.61
CA ASN A 141 -41.52 -23.26 -39.55
C ASN A 141 -42.03 -22.75 -40.90
N GLU A 142 -41.18 -22.17 -41.77
CA GLU A 142 -41.59 -21.78 -43.14
C GLU A 142 -42.04 -22.98 -43.98
N THR A 143 -41.45 -24.16 -43.76
CA THR A 143 -41.79 -25.39 -44.50
C THR A 143 -42.97 -26.16 -43.93
N VAL A 144 -43.40 -25.85 -42.70
CA VAL A 144 -44.42 -26.61 -41.97
C VAL A 144 -45.69 -25.80 -41.79
N VAL A 145 -46.78 -26.27 -42.40
CA VAL A 145 -48.12 -25.75 -42.10
C VAL A 145 -48.66 -26.45 -40.86
N SER A 146 -48.74 -25.73 -39.76
CA SER A 146 -49.41 -26.22 -38.55
C SER A 146 -50.92 -26.23 -38.74
N VAL A 147 -51.52 -27.42 -38.73
CA VAL A 147 -52.97 -27.61 -38.79
C VAL A 147 -53.45 -28.14 -37.44
N PRO A 148 -54.42 -27.50 -36.77
CA PRO A 148 -54.98 -28.01 -35.52
C PRO A 148 -55.52 -29.43 -35.70
N ILE A 149 -55.33 -30.29 -34.70
CA ILE A 149 -55.79 -31.70 -34.77
C ILE A 149 -57.29 -31.75 -35.02
N GLU A 150 -58.03 -30.83 -34.43
CA GLU A 150 -59.48 -30.72 -34.55
C GLU A 150 -59.89 -30.49 -36.00
N VAL A 151 -59.11 -29.70 -36.75
CA VAL A 151 -59.33 -29.46 -38.19
C VAL A 151 -59.05 -30.72 -38.99
N LEU A 152 -57.99 -31.47 -38.67
CA LEU A 152 -57.70 -32.76 -39.31
C LEU A 152 -58.80 -33.80 -39.01
N ARG A 153 -59.24 -33.92 -37.75
CA ARG A 153 -60.34 -34.81 -37.36
C ARG A 153 -61.64 -34.44 -38.06
N LEU A 154 -61.94 -33.14 -38.18
CA LEU A 154 -63.10 -32.67 -38.93
C LEU A 154 -63.01 -33.05 -40.41
N ALA A 155 -61.88 -32.77 -41.06
CA ALA A 155 -61.66 -33.15 -42.45
C ALA A 155 -61.80 -34.67 -42.66
N ARG A 156 -61.34 -35.49 -41.71
CA ARG A 156 -61.50 -36.96 -41.75
C ARG A 156 -62.98 -37.38 -41.82
N THR A 157 -63.81 -36.80 -40.95
CA THR A 157 -65.25 -37.09 -40.92
C THR A 157 -65.96 -36.63 -42.20
N GLN A 158 -65.51 -35.53 -42.80
CA GLN A 158 -66.04 -35.05 -44.08
C GLN A 158 -65.69 -36.00 -45.23
N PHE A 159 -64.47 -36.54 -45.27
CA PHE A 159 -64.07 -37.55 -46.25
C PHE A 159 -64.85 -38.86 -46.11
N ASP A 160 -65.13 -39.31 -44.89
CA ASP A 160 -65.98 -40.49 -44.66
C ASP A 160 -67.41 -40.28 -45.19
N TYR A 161 -67.98 -39.11 -44.90
CA TYR A 161 -69.31 -38.76 -45.39
C TYR A 161 -69.36 -38.72 -46.93
N LEU A 162 -68.35 -38.12 -47.57
CA LEU A 162 -68.23 -38.06 -49.03
C LEU A 162 -68.05 -39.46 -49.64
N SER A 163 -67.19 -40.29 -49.06
CA SER A 163 -66.98 -41.67 -49.52
C SER A 163 -68.28 -42.48 -49.51
N GLY A 164 -69.03 -42.44 -48.41
CA GLY A 164 -70.34 -43.10 -48.31
C GLY A 164 -71.37 -42.57 -49.32
N GLY A 165 -71.38 -41.25 -49.54
CA GLY A 165 -72.24 -40.60 -50.54
C GLY A 165 -71.91 -40.99 -51.99
N PHE A 166 -70.63 -41.15 -52.33
CA PHE A 166 -70.19 -41.57 -53.66
C PHE A 166 -70.40 -43.07 -53.90
N ALA A 167 -70.22 -43.90 -52.88
CA ALA A 167 -70.54 -45.33 -52.92
C ALA A 167 -72.02 -45.56 -53.26
N HIS A 168 -72.92 -44.79 -52.64
CA HIS A 168 -74.35 -44.88 -52.90
C HIS A 168 -74.76 -44.45 -54.32
N LYS A 169 -73.99 -43.54 -54.94
CA LYS A 169 -74.25 -43.02 -56.30
C LYS A 169 -73.45 -43.74 -57.41
N GLY A 170 -72.60 -44.71 -57.05
CA GLY A 170 -71.79 -45.46 -58.01
C GLY A 170 -70.58 -44.70 -58.59
N HIS A 171 -70.15 -43.60 -57.97
CA HIS A 171 -69.01 -42.80 -58.43
C HIS A 171 -67.68 -43.32 -57.84
N VAL A 172 -67.18 -44.42 -58.41
CA VAL A 172 -66.01 -45.16 -57.89
C VAL A 172 -64.74 -44.32 -57.78
N ILE A 173 -64.47 -43.43 -58.74
CA ILE A 173 -63.27 -42.57 -58.71
C ILE A 173 -63.35 -41.58 -57.53
N SER A 174 -64.52 -40.94 -57.32
CA SER A 174 -64.72 -39.99 -56.24
C SER A 174 -64.71 -40.64 -54.86
N GLN A 175 -65.20 -41.88 -54.77
CA GLN A 175 -65.08 -42.72 -53.58
C GLN A 175 -63.61 -43.00 -53.26
N ALA A 176 -62.84 -43.51 -54.22
CA ALA A 176 -61.42 -43.82 -54.04
C ALA A 176 -60.60 -42.58 -53.64
N MET A 177 -60.86 -41.42 -54.26
CA MET A 177 -60.21 -40.16 -53.88
C MET A 177 -60.55 -39.73 -52.45
N SER A 178 -61.78 -39.96 -52.01
CA SER A 178 -62.21 -39.63 -50.64
C SER A 178 -61.59 -40.57 -49.61
N GLU A 179 -61.45 -41.86 -49.93
CA GLU A 179 -60.77 -42.85 -49.08
C GLU A 179 -59.27 -42.58 -48.98
N ILE A 180 -58.60 -42.22 -50.09
CA ILE A 180 -57.19 -41.82 -50.09
C ILE A 180 -56.97 -40.56 -49.24
N GLY A 181 -57.86 -39.56 -49.38
CA GLY A 181 -57.83 -38.36 -48.55
C GLY A 181 -58.01 -38.65 -47.06
N GLY A 182 -58.97 -39.53 -46.72
CA GLY A 182 -59.18 -40.00 -45.34
C GLY A 182 -57.96 -40.75 -44.78
N PHE A 183 -57.38 -41.65 -45.57
CA PHE A 183 -56.20 -42.43 -45.18
C PHE A 183 -54.96 -41.53 -44.93
N ALA A 184 -54.75 -40.51 -45.76
CA ALA A 184 -53.66 -39.55 -45.57
C ALA A 184 -53.79 -38.79 -44.23
N ILE A 185 -55.02 -38.44 -43.84
CA ILE A 185 -55.29 -37.80 -42.55
C ILE A 185 -55.08 -38.78 -41.39
N ASP A 186 -55.52 -40.04 -41.52
CA ASP A 186 -55.29 -41.06 -40.50
C ASP A 186 -53.80 -41.30 -40.25
N GLN A 187 -52.98 -41.29 -41.31
CA GLN A 187 -51.53 -41.39 -41.20
C GLN A 187 -50.94 -40.18 -40.45
N ALA A 188 -51.37 -38.95 -40.77
CA ALA A 188 -50.94 -37.74 -40.07
C ALA A 188 -51.32 -37.75 -38.57
N LEU A 189 -52.52 -38.23 -38.24
CA LEU A 189 -52.98 -38.35 -36.85
C LEU A 189 -52.26 -39.47 -36.08
N ALA A 190 -51.88 -40.56 -36.75
CA ALA A 190 -51.15 -41.67 -36.16
C ALA A 190 -49.71 -41.29 -35.78
N VAL A 191 -49.02 -40.52 -36.64
CA VAL A 191 -47.67 -40.00 -36.38
C VAL A 191 -47.64 -39.15 -35.12
N LYS A 192 -48.63 -38.27 -34.92
CA LYS A 192 -48.74 -37.47 -33.68
C LYS A 192 -48.92 -38.32 -32.43
N LYS A 193 -49.74 -39.38 -32.50
CA LYS A 193 -50.01 -40.27 -31.36
C LYS A 193 -48.77 -41.08 -30.92
N GLN A 194 -47.79 -41.26 -31.82
CA GLN A 194 -46.50 -41.87 -31.49
C GLN A 194 -45.53 -40.84 -30.88
N ALA A 195 -45.55 -39.59 -31.36
CA ALA A 195 -44.73 -38.51 -30.81
C ALA A 195 -45.11 -38.13 -29.36
N ASP A 196 -46.39 -38.16 -29.00
CA ASP A 196 -46.86 -37.85 -27.62
C ASP A 196 -46.58 -38.99 -26.60
N LYS A 197 -46.07 -40.15 -27.03
CA LYS A 197 -45.79 -41.32 -26.18
C LYS A 197 -44.30 -41.59 -25.93
N ALA A 198 -43.42 -40.87 -26.61
CA ALA A 198 -41.97 -40.93 -26.45
C ALA A 198 -41.48 -39.78 -25.57
#